data_AF-A0A954H1Q1-F1
#
_entry.id   AF-A0A954H1Q1-F1
#
_cell.length_a   1.000
_cell.length_b   1.000
_cell.length_c   1.000
_cell.angle_alpha   90.00
_cell.angle_beta   90.00
_cell.angle_gamma   90.00
#
_symmetry.space_group_name_H-M   'P 1'
#
loop_
_entity.id
_entity.type
_entity.pdbx_description
1 polymer ?
#
loop_
_entity_poly.entity_id
_entity_poly.type
_entity_poly.pdbx_seq_one_letter_code
_entity_poly.pdbx_strand_id
1 'polypeptide(L)'
;MDEREKAAQQWFRKGTEAMNHQNWDFAIECFSNSVKLSPGNVMYRQTKHGCIRKLYNDNGTGARMGTMKLMGPRGKIKKCRMQKDWKGVDAAAEEGLLVNPWDSGLFYDMGDANIELDQPEIAKYALAKSVELDPQNTDYLKKLGYLLRDRRDYSPAISCFQRILTINKTDTEARTMLNKLQAESAMDRGGYENAENTRDVKQEQPQQPVNAYEEDRRARKGQTGQAAPGESVEADLQHAIRKAPDDLNNYLKLAEHYRTARDLRKAQDILTKAVEVSNNNEDIAEILEDVQLAMLRNDLAVAEDRARKNPSKERIVEKAKTLKEELIAREKDIFERRIVRHPNDMPMMYQQAERYKHYKEWSKAIPLLQKAASDNRVKTDALVSLGYCFLRDGKADLGRRQLERALEGLSEKDKPDAFRQAHYWLGRIYEQARKTEQAEHHYHEILGVDYNYRDVLQRLESLQGGEASDTQDE
;
A
#
# COMPACT_ATOMS: atom_id res chain seq x y z
N MET A 1 -16.88 -16.68 -1.56
CA MET A 1 -17.46 -15.74 -0.57
C MET A 1 -18.00 -16.56 0.58
N ASP A 2 -17.40 -16.42 1.76
CA ASP A 2 -17.73 -17.15 3.00
C ASP A 2 -19.24 -17.08 3.32
N GLU A 3 -19.87 -18.18 3.73
CA GLU A 3 -21.30 -18.21 4.09
C GLU A 3 -21.61 -17.20 5.21
N ARG A 4 -20.64 -16.98 6.10
CA ARG A 4 -20.73 -16.00 7.17
C ARG A 4 -20.84 -14.56 6.65
N GLU A 5 -20.09 -14.23 5.61
CA GLU A 5 -20.13 -12.91 4.97
C GLU A 5 -21.44 -12.71 4.21
N LYS A 6 -21.95 -13.74 3.53
CA LYS A 6 -23.28 -13.68 2.90
C LYS A 6 -24.38 -13.42 3.92
N ALA A 7 -24.32 -14.09 5.08
CA ALA A 7 -25.26 -13.85 6.17
C ALA A 7 -25.12 -12.43 6.74
N ALA A 8 -23.90 -11.91 6.90
CA ALA A 8 -23.65 -10.54 7.33
C ALA A 8 -24.29 -9.50 6.39
N GLN A 9 -24.16 -9.73 5.07
CA GLN A 9 -24.77 -8.89 4.03
C GLN A 9 -26.31 -8.98 4.00
N GLN A 10 -26.89 -10.15 4.31
CA GLN A 10 -28.33 -10.28 4.42
C GLN A 10 -28.88 -9.46 5.60
N TRP A 11 -28.23 -9.54 6.77
CA TRP A 11 -28.56 -8.70 7.90
C TRP A 11 -28.38 -7.21 7.59
N PHE A 12 -27.33 -6.86 6.84
CA PHE A 12 -27.09 -5.47 6.46
C PHE A 12 -28.23 -4.94 5.58
N ARG A 13 -28.66 -5.71 4.58
CA ARG A 13 -29.81 -5.38 3.72
C ARG A 13 -31.10 -5.17 4.53
N LYS A 14 -31.42 -6.09 5.44
CA LYS A 14 -32.58 -5.94 6.34
C LYS A 14 -32.47 -4.69 7.20
N GLY A 15 -31.28 -4.41 7.73
CA GLY A 15 -31.01 -3.20 8.51
C GLY A 15 -31.21 -1.92 7.69
N THR A 16 -30.77 -1.90 6.44
CA THR A 16 -30.96 -0.76 5.52
C THR A 16 -32.44 -0.52 5.21
N GLU A 17 -33.22 -1.58 5.00
CA GLU A 17 -34.67 -1.47 4.77
C GLU A 17 -35.38 -0.92 6.02
N ALA A 18 -35.05 -1.45 7.20
CA ALA A 18 -35.56 -0.95 8.48
C ALA A 18 -35.19 0.52 8.72
N MET A 19 -33.95 0.90 8.38
CA MET A 19 -33.42 2.26 8.47
C MET A 19 -34.21 3.23 7.56
N ASN A 20 -34.54 2.81 6.33
CA ASN A 20 -35.34 3.63 5.40
C ASN A 20 -36.76 3.86 5.92
N HIS A 21 -37.33 2.89 6.64
CA HIS A 21 -38.60 3.03 7.36
C HIS A 21 -38.47 3.69 8.73
N GLN A 22 -37.29 4.22 9.09
CA GLN A 22 -37.00 4.84 10.38
C GLN A 22 -37.26 3.94 11.59
N ASN A 23 -37.25 2.62 11.39
CA ASN A 23 -37.31 1.64 12.46
C ASN A 23 -35.90 1.45 13.04
N TRP A 24 -35.45 2.43 13.82
CA TRP A 24 -34.07 2.53 14.29
C TRP A 24 -33.66 1.36 15.20
N ASP A 25 -34.53 0.93 16.11
CA ASP A 25 -34.24 -0.19 17.02
C ASP A 25 -33.96 -1.50 16.25
N PHE A 26 -34.82 -1.85 15.29
CA PHE A 26 -34.63 -3.04 14.47
C PHE A 26 -33.45 -2.90 13.50
N ALA A 27 -33.21 -1.70 12.96
CA ALA A 27 -32.04 -1.44 12.14
C ALA A 27 -30.74 -1.66 12.92
N ILE A 28 -30.66 -1.16 14.17
CA ILE A 28 -29.50 -1.34 15.05
C ILE A 28 -29.28 -2.81 15.38
N GLU A 29 -30.34 -3.59 15.62
CA GLU A 29 -30.25 -5.04 15.83
C GLU A 29 -29.67 -5.74 14.61
N CYS A 30 -30.21 -5.45 13.42
CA CYS A 30 -29.74 -6.00 12.16
C CYS A 30 -28.26 -5.69 11.92
N PHE A 31 -27.85 -4.43 12.06
CA PHE A 31 -26.45 -4.06 11.89
C PHE A 31 -25.54 -4.63 12.98
N SER A 32 -26.04 -4.83 14.20
CA SER A 32 -25.29 -5.54 15.26
C SER A 32 -25.02 -7.00 14.88
N ASN A 33 -25.97 -7.66 14.22
CA ASN A 33 -25.75 -9.01 13.69
C ASN A 33 -24.75 -9.00 12.52
N SER A 34 -24.80 -8.01 11.63
CA SER A 34 -23.76 -7.82 10.59
C SER A 34 -22.36 -7.66 11.19
N VAL A 35 -22.21 -6.82 12.21
CA VAL A 35 -20.92 -6.60 12.90
C VAL A 35 -20.45 -7.87 13.61
N LYS A 36 -21.33 -8.63 14.25
CA LYS A 36 -20.96 -9.92 14.89
C LYS A 36 -20.45 -10.95 13.86
N LEU A 37 -21.07 -11.00 12.69
CA LEU A 37 -20.72 -11.96 11.63
C LEU A 37 -19.46 -11.54 10.87
N SER A 38 -19.27 -10.24 10.66
CA SER A 38 -18.11 -9.67 9.96
C SER A 38 -17.52 -8.48 10.75
N PRO A 39 -16.79 -8.75 11.84
CA PRO A 39 -16.34 -7.70 12.76
C PRO A 39 -15.29 -6.77 12.19
N GLY A 40 -14.61 -7.17 11.10
CA GLY A 40 -13.63 -6.36 10.37
C GLY A 40 -14.24 -5.35 9.40
N ASN A 41 -15.54 -5.44 9.11
CA ASN A 41 -16.20 -4.54 8.17
C ASN A 41 -16.58 -3.22 8.87
N VAL A 42 -15.78 -2.18 8.67
CA VAL A 42 -15.97 -0.87 9.29
C VAL A 42 -17.28 -0.20 8.90
N MET A 43 -17.79 -0.46 7.68
CA MET A 43 -19.03 0.13 7.19
C MET A 43 -20.25 -0.31 8.00
N TYR A 44 -20.28 -1.58 8.45
CA TYR A 44 -21.36 -2.09 9.29
C TYR A 44 -21.42 -1.34 10.64
N ARG A 45 -20.27 -1.07 11.24
CA ARG A 45 -20.17 -0.29 12.50
C ARG A 45 -20.56 1.17 12.30
N GLN A 46 -20.06 1.80 11.24
CA GLN A 46 -20.40 3.19 10.90
C GLN A 46 -21.91 3.39 10.74
N THR A 47 -22.56 2.49 10.00
CA THR A 47 -24.00 2.53 9.74
C THR A 47 -24.79 2.31 11.03
N LYS A 48 -24.38 1.33 11.84
CA LYS A 48 -24.95 1.08 13.18
C LYS A 48 -24.88 2.33 14.05
N HIS A 49 -23.70 2.94 14.21
CA HIS A 49 -23.52 4.15 15.03
C HIS A 49 -24.37 5.33 14.53
N GLY A 50 -24.50 5.49 13.20
CA GLY A 50 -25.42 6.46 12.61
C GLY A 50 -26.87 6.24 13.03
N CYS A 51 -27.34 4.98 13.04
CA CYS A 51 -28.69 4.64 13.47
C CYS A 51 -28.91 4.88 14.97
N ILE A 52 -27.94 4.57 15.83
CA ILE A 52 -28.04 4.85 17.28
C ILE A 52 -28.21 6.34 17.53
N ARG A 53 -27.51 7.19 16.79
CA ARG A 53 -27.70 8.65 16.89
C ARG A 53 -29.12 9.06 16.52
N LYS A 54 -29.69 8.47 15.47
CA LYS A 54 -31.07 8.73 15.04
C LYS A 54 -32.11 8.22 16.03
N LEU A 55 -31.87 7.08 16.68
CA LEU A 55 -32.71 6.58 17.76
C LEU A 55 -32.85 7.60 18.90
N TYR A 56 -31.78 8.32 19.22
CA TYR A 56 -31.78 9.38 20.23
C TYR A 56 -32.14 10.77 19.68
N ASN A 57 -32.71 10.85 18.48
CA ASN A 57 -33.09 12.12 17.82
C ASN A 57 -31.92 13.13 17.76
N ASP A 58 -30.70 12.64 17.58
CA ASP A 58 -29.49 13.45 17.55
C ASP A 58 -29.30 14.38 18.79
N ASN A 59 -29.78 13.97 19.97
CA ASN A 59 -29.80 14.80 21.18
C ASN A 59 -28.42 15.14 21.81
N GLY A 60 -27.32 14.62 21.25
CA GLY A 60 -25.95 14.87 21.70
C GLY A 60 -25.56 14.22 23.04
N THR A 61 -26.48 13.57 23.75
CA THR A 61 -26.29 13.11 25.14
C THR A 61 -26.67 11.64 25.35
N GLY A 62 -27.36 11.03 24.39
CA GLY A 62 -27.76 9.62 24.43
C GLY A 62 -28.97 9.37 25.34
N ALA A 63 -28.98 8.21 25.98
CA ALA A 63 -30.08 7.77 26.82
C ALA A 63 -30.27 8.64 28.07
N ARG A 64 -31.53 8.73 28.53
CA ARG A 64 -31.84 9.23 29.88
C ARG A 64 -31.10 8.39 30.93
N MET A 65 -30.51 9.06 31.91
CA MET A 65 -29.60 8.46 32.91
C MET A 65 -28.38 7.77 32.27
N GLY A 66 -27.91 8.29 31.13
CA GLY A 66 -26.78 7.74 30.39
C GLY A 66 -25.53 7.52 31.24
N THR A 67 -25.18 8.47 32.11
CA THR A 67 -24.01 8.35 33.02
C THR A 67 -24.09 7.12 33.93
N MET A 68 -25.26 6.82 34.50
CA MET A 68 -25.50 5.63 35.33
C MET A 68 -25.45 4.35 34.49
N LYS A 69 -26.10 4.36 33.32
CA LYS A 69 -26.11 3.22 32.38
C LYS A 69 -24.71 2.91 31.83
N LEU A 70 -23.83 3.90 31.75
CA LEU A 70 -22.43 3.76 31.31
C LEU A 70 -21.50 3.15 32.38
N MET A 71 -21.90 3.07 33.66
CA MET A 71 -21.05 2.47 34.71
C MET A 71 -20.69 1.01 34.41
N GLY A 72 -21.67 0.22 33.92
CA GLY A 72 -21.46 -1.17 33.55
C GLY A 72 -20.44 -1.34 32.42
N PRO A 73 -20.68 -0.75 31.23
CA PRO A 73 -19.73 -0.76 30.11
C PRO A 73 -18.33 -0.27 30.49
N ARG A 74 -18.22 0.87 31.20
CA ARG A 74 -16.92 1.42 31.62
C ARG A 74 -16.19 0.50 32.62
N GLY A 75 -16.93 -0.14 33.52
CA GLY A 75 -16.37 -1.16 34.41
C GLY A 75 -15.82 -2.38 33.65
N LYS A 76 -16.57 -2.86 32.65
CA LYS A 76 -16.11 -3.95 31.76
C LYS A 76 -14.86 -3.55 30.98
N ILE A 77 -14.83 -2.36 30.39
CA ILE A 77 -13.66 -1.82 29.68
C ILE A 77 -12.43 -1.84 30.59
N LYS A 78 -12.54 -1.30 31.81
CA LYS A 78 -11.42 -1.28 32.77
C LYS A 78 -10.92 -2.69 33.09
N LYS A 79 -11.83 -3.62 33.35
CA LYS A 79 -11.49 -5.03 33.64
C LYS A 79 -10.80 -5.72 32.46
N CYS A 80 -11.39 -5.65 31.27
CA CYS A 80 -10.86 -6.27 30.05
C CYS A 80 -9.49 -5.68 29.69
N ARG A 81 -9.32 -4.36 29.85
CA ARG A 81 -8.04 -3.67 29.64
C ARG A 81 -6.94 -4.17 30.58
N MET A 82 -7.25 -4.37 31.87
CA MET A 82 -6.30 -4.96 32.83
C MET A 82 -5.89 -6.39 32.44
N GLN A 83 -6.81 -7.14 31.84
CA GLN A 83 -6.57 -8.52 31.38
C GLN A 83 -5.94 -8.58 29.98
N LYS A 84 -5.70 -7.43 29.33
CA LYS A 84 -5.32 -7.33 27.91
C LYS A 84 -6.30 -8.05 26.96
N ASP A 85 -7.55 -8.17 27.38
CA ASP A 85 -8.65 -8.67 26.56
C ASP A 85 -9.20 -7.53 25.69
N TRP A 86 -8.51 -7.26 24.59
CA TRP A 86 -8.87 -6.17 23.67
C TRP A 86 -10.20 -6.42 22.96
N LYS A 87 -10.60 -7.69 22.75
CA LYS A 87 -11.93 -8.02 22.21
C LYS A 87 -13.03 -7.62 23.20
N GLY A 88 -12.80 -7.87 24.49
CA GLY A 88 -13.69 -7.43 25.56
C GLY A 88 -13.79 -5.91 25.67
N VAL A 89 -12.69 -5.17 25.47
CA VAL A 89 -12.71 -3.70 25.42
C VAL A 89 -13.55 -3.20 24.25
N ASP A 90 -13.32 -3.71 23.03
CA ASP A 90 -14.10 -3.33 21.84
C ASP A 90 -15.61 -3.61 22.02
N ALA A 91 -15.96 -4.79 22.54
CA ALA A 91 -17.35 -5.17 22.77
C ALA A 91 -18.03 -4.30 23.85
N ALA A 92 -17.32 -3.99 24.94
CA ALA A 92 -17.85 -3.13 25.99
C ALA A 92 -17.97 -1.67 25.54
N ALA A 93 -17.07 -1.19 24.67
CA ALA A 93 -17.20 0.11 24.04
C ALA A 93 -18.44 0.19 23.14
N GLU A 94 -18.69 -0.82 22.30
CA GLU A 94 -19.92 -0.96 21.50
C GLU A 94 -21.20 -0.95 22.36
N GLU A 95 -21.18 -1.65 23.51
CA GLU A 95 -22.28 -1.65 24.47
C GLU A 95 -22.52 -0.24 25.05
N GLY A 96 -21.44 0.47 25.40
CA GLY A 96 -21.53 1.86 25.86
C GLY A 96 -22.06 2.81 24.79
N LEU A 97 -21.67 2.63 23.53
CA LEU A 97 -22.12 3.48 22.42
C LEU A 97 -23.62 3.30 22.11
N LEU A 98 -24.22 2.16 22.44
CA LEU A 98 -25.68 1.99 22.44
C LEU A 98 -26.38 2.91 23.46
N VAL A 99 -25.69 3.28 24.55
CA VAL A 99 -26.19 4.19 25.58
C VAL A 99 -25.92 5.64 25.20
N ASN A 100 -24.71 5.96 24.74
CA ASN A 100 -24.33 7.31 24.32
C ASN A 100 -23.40 7.27 23.08
N PRO A 101 -23.92 7.53 21.86
CA PRO A 101 -23.12 7.52 20.64
C PRO A 101 -22.33 8.83 20.40
N TRP A 102 -22.28 9.73 21.38
CA TRP A 102 -21.48 10.97 21.38
C TRP A 102 -20.35 10.94 22.42
N ASP A 103 -20.14 9.82 23.10
CA ASP A 103 -19.06 9.68 24.07
C ASP A 103 -17.71 9.50 23.35
N SER A 104 -16.87 10.55 23.37
CA SER A 104 -15.54 10.54 22.75
C SER A 104 -14.61 9.50 23.37
N GLY A 105 -14.75 9.23 24.68
CA GLY A 105 -13.95 8.26 25.41
C GLY A 105 -14.22 6.83 24.98
N LEU A 106 -15.48 6.46 24.75
CA LEU A 106 -15.83 5.13 24.24
C LEU A 106 -15.29 4.89 22.83
N PHE A 107 -15.32 5.90 21.97
CA PHE A 107 -14.66 5.82 20.66
C PHE A 107 -13.14 5.69 20.78
N TYR A 108 -12.52 6.37 21.74
CA TYR A 108 -11.08 6.20 22.01
C TYR A 108 -10.76 4.79 22.50
N ASP A 109 -11.54 4.25 23.44
CA ASP A 109 -11.38 2.88 23.96
C ASP A 109 -11.50 1.83 22.84
N MET A 110 -12.51 1.99 21.96
CA MET A 110 -12.66 1.19 20.75
C MET A 110 -11.44 1.32 19.84
N GLY A 111 -10.98 2.54 19.59
CA GLY A 111 -9.83 2.81 18.73
C GLY A 111 -8.55 2.13 19.22
N ASP A 112 -8.25 2.29 20.51
CA ASP A 112 -7.09 1.69 21.15
C ASP A 112 -7.15 0.16 21.16
N ALA A 113 -8.30 -0.43 21.49
CA ALA A 113 -8.50 -1.86 21.40
C ALA A 113 -8.28 -2.40 19.98
N ASN A 114 -8.77 -1.69 18.96
CA ASN A 114 -8.64 -2.12 17.57
C ASN A 114 -7.22 -1.93 17.00
N ILE A 115 -6.39 -1.07 17.58
CA ILE A 115 -4.94 -1.06 17.30
C ILE A 115 -4.33 -2.39 17.76
N GLU A 116 -4.60 -2.79 18.99
CA GLU A 116 -4.06 -4.02 19.58
C GLU A 116 -4.61 -5.29 18.90
N LEU A 117 -5.82 -5.22 18.34
CA LEU A 117 -6.44 -6.30 17.55
C LEU A 117 -6.00 -6.34 16.08
N ASP A 118 -5.11 -5.43 15.65
CA ASP A 118 -4.69 -5.23 14.25
C ASP A 118 -5.87 -5.04 13.27
N GLN A 119 -6.84 -4.23 13.68
CA GLN A 119 -8.00 -3.80 12.88
C GLN A 119 -7.89 -2.31 12.53
N PRO A 120 -6.94 -1.93 11.64
CA PRO A 120 -6.53 -0.54 11.49
C PRO A 120 -7.60 0.37 10.87
N GLU A 121 -8.52 -0.15 10.05
CA GLU A 121 -9.66 0.64 9.53
C GLU A 121 -10.65 1.01 10.63
N ILE A 122 -10.93 0.08 11.55
CA ILE A 122 -11.82 0.33 12.69
C ILE A 122 -11.15 1.26 13.69
N ALA A 123 -9.86 1.04 13.96
CA ALA A 123 -9.07 1.94 14.80
C ALA A 123 -9.06 3.38 14.26
N LYS A 124 -8.83 3.55 12.94
CA LYS A 124 -8.85 4.85 12.27
C LYS A 124 -10.22 5.51 12.39
N TYR A 125 -11.29 4.77 12.10
CA TYR A 125 -12.66 5.26 12.25
C TYR A 125 -12.96 5.73 13.68
N ALA A 126 -12.67 4.91 14.67
CA ALA A 126 -12.99 5.18 16.07
C ALA A 126 -12.18 6.35 16.64
N LEU A 127 -10.87 6.40 16.37
CA LEU A 127 -10.02 7.53 16.79
C LEU A 127 -10.36 8.83 16.06
N ALA A 128 -10.73 8.77 14.78
CA ALA A 128 -11.24 9.96 14.07
C ALA A 128 -12.54 10.48 14.72
N LYS A 129 -13.42 9.57 15.17
CA LYS A 129 -14.63 9.94 15.91
C LYS A 129 -14.36 10.50 17.31
N SER A 130 -13.39 9.97 18.04
CA SER A 130 -13.01 10.54 19.34
C SER A 130 -12.47 11.96 19.19
N VAL A 131 -11.66 12.22 18.15
CA VAL A 131 -11.14 13.57 17.82
C VAL A 131 -12.23 14.51 17.29
N GLU A 132 -13.23 14.01 16.56
CA GLU A 132 -14.38 14.82 16.12
C GLU A 132 -15.23 15.30 17.30
N LEU A 133 -15.46 14.41 18.26
CA LEU A 133 -16.31 14.67 19.43
C LEU A 133 -15.59 15.49 20.51
N ASP A 134 -14.27 15.35 20.62
CA ASP A 134 -13.42 16.14 21.52
C ASP A 134 -12.16 16.64 20.78
N PRO A 135 -12.28 17.76 20.02
CA PRO A 135 -11.22 18.24 19.14
C PRO A 135 -10.03 18.89 19.85
N GLN A 136 -10.16 19.17 21.16
CA GLN A 136 -9.14 19.80 21.99
C GLN A 136 -8.29 18.76 22.76
N ASN A 137 -8.68 17.48 22.72
CA ASN A 137 -7.97 16.44 23.42
C ASN A 137 -6.69 16.04 22.69
N THR A 138 -5.55 16.44 23.26
CA THR A 138 -4.24 16.18 22.65
C THR A 138 -3.89 14.70 22.65
N ASP A 139 -4.37 13.90 23.60
CA ASP A 139 -4.10 12.45 23.63
C ASP A 139 -4.79 11.73 22.47
N TYR A 140 -6.03 12.13 22.14
CA TYR A 140 -6.75 11.58 20.99
C TYR A 140 -6.06 11.93 19.68
N LEU A 141 -5.62 13.19 19.55
CA LEU A 141 -4.85 13.66 18.40
C LEU A 141 -3.52 12.90 18.25
N LYS A 142 -2.79 12.68 19.35
CA LYS A 142 -1.54 11.92 19.35
C LYS A 142 -1.79 10.49 18.88
N LYS A 143 -2.78 9.82 19.47
CA LYS A 143 -3.11 8.42 19.15
C LYS A 143 -3.49 8.24 17.67
N LEU A 144 -4.33 9.13 17.14
CA LEU A 144 -4.69 9.14 15.72
C LEU A 144 -3.47 9.42 14.84
N GLY A 145 -2.66 10.43 15.18
CA GLY A 145 -1.45 10.79 14.44
C GLY A 145 -0.44 9.64 14.37
N TYR A 146 -0.21 8.92 15.46
CA TYR A 146 0.63 7.73 15.49
C TYR A 146 0.09 6.61 14.61
N LEU A 147 -1.21 6.32 14.68
CA LEU A 147 -1.84 5.31 13.83
C LEU A 147 -1.68 5.66 12.33
N LEU A 148 -1.87 6.93 11.97
CA LEU A 148 -1.72 7.42 10.60
C LEU A 148 -0.28 7.32 10.12
N ARG A 149 0.70 7.71 10.95
CA ARG A 149 2.13 7.51 10.66
C ARG A 149 2.46 6.05 10.41
N ASP A 150 2.00 5.16 11.27
CA ASP A 150 2.29 3.73 11.17
C ASP A 150 1.62 3.08 9.94
N ARG A 151 0.76 3.82 9.24
CA ARG A 151 0.19 3.48 7.94
C ARG A 151 0.79 4.25 6.77
N ARG A 152 1.80 5.10 7.02
CA ARG A 152 2.40 6.01 6.04
C ARG A 152 1.40 7.04 5.47
N ASP A 153 0.29 7.28 6.17
CA ASP A 153 -0.65 8.37 5.90
C ASP A 153 -0.05 9.70 6.45
N TYR A 154 1.08 10.14 5.90
CA TYR A 154 1.89 11.22 6.48
C TYR A 154 1.17 12.57 6.54
N SER A 155 0.43 12.95 5.50
CA SER A 155 -0.27 14.24 5.46
C SER A 155 -1.34 14.35 6.57
N PRO A 156 -2.29 13.40 6.71
CA PRO A 156 -3.20 13.37 7.84
C PRO A 156 -2.51 13.30 9.22
N ALA A 157 -1.40 12.56 9.33
CA ALA A 157 -0.63 12.49 10.57
C ALA A 157 -0.03 13.86 10.95
N ILE A 158 0.58 14.56 9.99
CA ILE A 158 1.12 15.91 10.15
C ILE A 158 0.05 16.87 10.66
N SER A 159 -1.16 16.84 10.07
CA SER A 159 -2.28 17.67 10.52
C SER A 159 -2.64 17.43 11.99
N CYS A 160 -2.64 16.18 12.46
CA CYS A 160 -2.89 15.86 13.87
C CYS A 160 -1.87 16.52 14.80
N PHE A 161 -0.58 16.45 14.47
CA PHE A 161 0.48 17.05 15.29
C PHE A 161 0.55 18.58 15.19
N GLN A 162 0.19 19.17 14.05
CA GLN A 162 0.01 20.62 13.91
C GLN A 162 -1.14 21.13 14.79
N ARG A 163 -2.26 20.40 14.86
CA ARG A 163 -3.37 20.73 15.77
C ARG A 163 -2.94 20.68 17.23
N ILE A 164 -2.16 19.67 17.64
CA ILE A 164 -1.59 19.62 19.00
C ILE A 164 -0.77 20.87 19.28
N LEU A 165 0.09 21.31 18.36
CA LEU A 165 0.88 22.53 18.52
C LEU A 165 0.06 23.83 18.47
N THR A 166 -1.15 23.79 17.90
CA THR A 166 -2.10 24.91 17.97
C THR A 166 -2.72 25.02 19.36
N ILE A 167 -3.01 23.88 19.99
CA ILE A 167 -3.59 23.77 21.34
C ILE A 167 -2.53 24.03 22.41
N ASN A 168 -1.38 23.37 22.30
CA ASN A 168 -0.23 23.47 23.17
C ASN A 168 1.04 23.73 22.34
N LYS A 169 1.36 25.02 22.20
CA LYS A 169 2.55 25.49 21.46
C LYS A 169 3.89 24.98 22.02
N THR A 170 3.89 24.51 23.27
CA THR A 170 5.08 24.02 23.97
C THR A 170 5.19 22.50 24.02
N ASP A 171 4.29 21.77 23.37
CA ASP A 171 4.35 20.30 23.30
C ASP A 171 5.60 19.85 22.51
N THR A 172 6.62 19.41 23.23
CA THR A 172 7.90 18.99 22.68
C THR A 172 7.79 17.69 21.89
N GLU A 173 6.93 16.78 22.34
CA GLU A 173 6.66 15.51 21.66
C GLU A 173 6.04 15.77 20.27
N ALA A 174 5.02 16.62 20.21
CA ALA A 174 4.35 16.96 18.96
C ALA A 174 5.29 17.66 17.96
N ARG A 175 6.18 18.55 18.45
CA ARG A 175 7.20 19.18 17.60
C ARG A 175 8.20 18.16 17.06
N THR A 176 8.71 17.28 17.91
CA THR A 176 9.62 16.19 17.50
C THR A 176 8.95 15.28 16.48
N MET A 177 7.69 14.90 16.72
CA MET A 177 6.96 14.02 15.82
C MET A 177 6.65 14.68 14.48
N LEU A 178 6.34 15.98 14.46
CA LEU A 178 6.14 16.73 13.22
C LEU A 178 7.41 16.71 12.34
N ASN A 179 8.58 16.99 12.93
CA ASN A 179 9.86 16.93 12.21
C ASN A 179 10.14 15.52 11.67
N LYS A 180 9.87 14.49 12.50
CA LYS A 180 10.03 13.09 12.12
C LYS A 180 9.13 12.73 10.94
N LEU A 181 7.85 13.10 10.98
CA LEU A 181 6.89 12.86 9.91
C LEU A 181 7.30 13.54 8.61
N GLN A 182 7.82 14.75 8.68
CA GLN A 182 8.33 15.47 7.50
C GLN A 182 9.53 14.75 6.88
N ALA A 183 10.48 14.29 7.71
CA ALA A 183 11.62 13.51 7.25
C ALA A 183 11.21 12.16 6.65
N GLU A 184 10.35 11.39 7.34
CA GLU A 184 9.82 10.11 6.85
C GLU A 184 9.06 10.30 5.53
N SER A 185 8.24 11.36 5.43
CA SER A 185 7.52 11.71 4.20
C SER A 185 8.45 12.12 3.05
N ALA A 186 9.59 12.76 3.33
CA ALA A 186 10.59 13.15 2.33
C ALA A 186 11.43 11.94 1.87
N MET A 187 11.83 11.06 2.80
CA MET A 187 12.54 9.81 2.50
C MET A 187 11.69 8.89 1.62
N ASP A 188 10.40 8.71 1.97
CA ASP A 188 9.48 7.89 1.17
C ASP A 188 9.14 8.53 -0.19
N ARG A 189 9.34 9.84 -0.35
CA ARG A 189 9.20 10.56 -1.63
C ARG A 189 10.40 10.35 -2.57
N GLY A 190 11.49 9.72 -2.12
CA GLY A 190 12.62 9.31 -2.98
C GLY A 190 13.65 10.41 -3.26
N GLY A 191 13.80 11.41 -2.38
CA GLY A 191 14.65 12.58 -2.62
C GLY A 191 15.57 12.95 -1.46
N TYR A 192 16.52 12.07 -1.11
CA TYR A 192 17.69 12.47 -0.33
C TYR A 192 18.96 12.15 -1.12
N GLU A 193 19.20 12.94 -2.17
CA GLU A 193 20.56 13.11 -2.68
C GLU A 193 21.10 14.53 -2.53
N ASN A 194 20.29 15.54 -2.14
CA ASN A 194 20.81 16.91 -1.95
C ASN A 194 19.97 17.76 -0.97
N ALA A 195 19.97 17.44 0.33
CA ALA A 195 19.40 18.36 1.32
C ALA A 195 20.38 18.52 2.50
N GLU A 196 21.19 19.57 2.45
CA GLU A 196 22.15 19.91 3.51
C GLU A 196 21.52 20.70 4.68
N ASN A 197 20.22 21.06 4.66
CA ASN A 197 19.56 21.66 5.82
C ASN A 197 18.02 21.53 5.84
N THR A 198 17.47 21.48 7.06
CA THR A 198 16.03 21.32 7.40
C THR A 198 15.16 22.55 7.10
N ARG A 199 15.71 23.62 6.52
CA ARG A 199 15.04 24.93 6.38
C ARG A 199 14.40 25.19 5.00
N ASP A 200 14.62 24.33 4.01
CA ASP A 200 14.11 24.55 2.65
C ASP A 200 12.73 23.93 2.37
N VAL A 201 12.09 23.33 3.38
CA VAL A 201 10.66 22.98 3.31
C VAL A 201 9.84 24.24 3.51
N LYS A 202 9.62 24.98 2.41
CA LYS A 202 8.78 26.18 2.35
C LYS A 202 7.44 25.92 3.03
N GLN A 203 7.10 26.80 3.97
CA GLN A 203 5.82 26.87 4.66
C GLN A 203 4.67 27.01 3.64
N GLU A 204 3.86 25.97 3.48
CA GLU A 204 2.46 26.18 3.13
C GLU A 204 1.77 26.79 4.36
N GLN A 205 1.17 27.97 4.15
CA GLN A 205 0.40 28.67 5.18
C GLN A 205 -0.77 27.79 5.66
N PRO A 206 -1.19 27.91 6.93
CA PRO A 206 -2.08 26.96 7.56
C PRO A 206 -3.50 27.06 6.99
N GLN A 207 -3.85 26.16 6.08
CA GLN A 207 -5.25 25.85 5.81
C GLN A 207 -5.85 25.24 7.08
N GLN A 208 -7.05 25.71 7.44
CA GLN A 208 -7.79 25.26 8.62
C GLN A 208 -7.81 23.72 8.70
N PRO A 209 -7.75 23.13 9.91
CA PRO A 209 -7.62 21.69 10.07
C PRO A 209 -8.89 20.99 9.59
N VAL A 210 -8.92 20.57 8.33
CA VAL A 210 -10.00 19.76 7.77
C VAL A 210 -9.74 18.31 8.18
N ASN A 211 -10.60 17.77 9.02
CA ASN A 211 -10.60 16.35 9.37
C ASN A 211 -10.84 15.53 8.08
N ALA A 212 -10.12 14.42 7.87
CA ALA A 212 -10.41 13.47 6.78
C ALA A 212 -11.86 12.94 6.84
N TYR A 213 -12.49 12.99 8.02
CA TYR A 213 -13.92 12.72 8.21
C TYR A 213 -14.83 13.91 7.85
N GLU A 214 -14.34 15.15 7.94
CA GLU A 214 -15.03 16.32 7.37
C GLU A 214 -15.00 16.30 5.84
N GLU A 215 -13.97 15.75 5.21
CA GLU A 215 -13.97 15.53 3.75
C GLU A 215 -15.05 14.52 3.34
N ASP A 216 -15.18 13.39 4.04
CA ASP A 216 -16.25 12.41 3.79
C ASP A 216 -17.65 12.98 4.12
N ARG A 217 -17.75 13.86 5.14
CA ARG A 217 -18.99 14.57 5.46
C ARG A 217 -19.32 15.69 4.46
N ARG A 218 -18.34 16.44 3.96
CA ARG A 218 -18.47 17.51 2.94
C ARG A 218 -18.76 16.91 1.56
N ALA A 219 -18.25 15.71 1.27
CA ALA A 219 -18.62 14.94 0.08
C ALA A 219 -20.08 14.44 0.14
N ARG A 220 -20.60 14.12 1.34
CA ARG A 220 -22.00 13.69 1.55
C ARG A 220 -23.00 14.83 1.75
N LYS A 221 -22.59 15.98 2.30
CA LYS A 221 -23.38 17.23 2.37
C LYS A 221 -22.99 18.13 1.21
N GLY A 222 -23.67 17.99 0.07
CA GLY A 222 -23.52 18.92 -1.04
C GLY A 222 -23.68 20.38 -0.59
N GLN A 223 -22.76 21.22 -1.08
CA GLN A 223 -22.87 22.66 -1.36
C GLN A 223 -23.14 23.62 -0.18
N THR A 224 -22.13 24.41 0.22
CA THR A 224 -22.21 25.88 0.47
C THR A 224 -20.89 26.43 1.06
N GLY A 225 -19.79 26.31 0.33
CA GLY A 225 -18.52 26.92 0.74
C GLY A 225 -17.46 26.70 -0.33
N GLN A 226 -17.54 27.47 -1.42
CA GLN A 226 -16.49 27.48 -2.42
C GLN A 226 -15.32 28.29 -1.86
N ALA A 227 -14.14 27.65 -1.76
CA ALA A 227 -12.88 28.36 -1.67
C ALA A 227 -12.76 29.31 -2.89
N ALA A 228 -12.15 30.47 -2.70
CA ALA A 228 -11.99 31.42 -3.79
C ALA A 228 -11.04 30.83 -4.86
N PRO A 229 -11.24 31.15 -6.16
CA PRO A 229 -10.33 30.70 -7.21
C PRO A 229 -8.87 31.07 -6.87
N GLY A 230 -7.95 30.08 -6.86
CA GLY A 230 -6.53 30.27 -6.55
C GLY A 230 -6.08 30.02 -5.11
N GLU A 231 -6.98 29.61 -4.20
CA GLU A 231 -6.64 29.30 -2.80
C GLU A 231 -6.16 27.84 -2.60
N SER A 232 -6.55 26.94 -3.48
CA SER A 232 -6.14 25.52 -3.46
C SER A 232 -6.23 24.90 -4.85
N VAL A 233 -5.14 24.27 -5.29
CA VAL A 233 -5.06 23.54 -6.57
C VAL A 233 -6.15 22.46 -6.64
N GLU A 234 -6.43 21.79 -5.53
CA GLU A 234 -7.51 20.81 -5.42
C GLU A 234 -8.89 21.45 -5.69
N ALA A 235 -9.18 22.58 -5.04
CA ALA A 235 -10.49 23.25 -5.16
C ALA A 235 -10.74 23.76 -6.59
N ASP A 236 -9.70 24.32 -7.21
CA ASP A 236 -9.73 24.83 -8.58
C ASP A 236 -9.98 23.69 -9.58
N LEU A 237 -9.25 22.58 -9.46
CA LEU A 237 -9.43 21.40 -10.32
C LEU A 237 -10.78 20.72 -10.11
N GLN A 238 -11.26 20.62 -8.87
CA GLN A 238 -12.61 20.13 -8.59
C GLN A 238 -13.68 21.05 -9.19
N HIS A 239 -13.48 22.37 -9.18
CA HIS A 239 -14.39 23.31 -9.83
C HIS A 239 -14.36 23.18 -11.36
N ALA A 240 -13.17 22.99 -11.95
CA ALA A 240 -13.00 22.75 -13.38
C ALA A 240 -13.74 21.47 -13.81
N ILE A 241 -13.59 20.38 -13.05
CA ILE A 241 -14.33 19.13 -13.28
C ILE A 241 -15.85 19.34 -13.22
N ARG A 242 -16.36 20.13 -12.27
CA ARG A 242 -17.81 20.42 -12.19
C ARG A 242 -18.31 21.22 -13.41
N LYS A 243 -17.49 22.12 -13.97
CA LYS A 243 -17.85 22.94 -15.14
C LYS A 243 -17.76 22.17 -16.45
N ALA A 244 -16.76 21.29 -16.57
CA ALA A 244 -16.54 20.45 -17.74
C ALA A 244 -16.31 18.99 -17.28
N PRO A 245 -17.38 18.26 -16.93
CA PRO A 245 -17.28 16.88 -16.44
C PRO A 245 -16.69 15.91 -17.47
N ASP A 246 -16.82 16.20 -18.75
CA ASP A 246 -16.29 15.37 -19.83
C ASP A 246 -14.81 15.65 -20.14
N ASP A 247 -14.22 16.69 -19.54
CA ASP A 247 -12.79 17.02 -19.72
C ASP A 247 -11.91 16.17 -18.80
N LEU A 248 -11.47 15.03 -19.34
CA LEU A 248 -10.62 14.05 -18.67
C LEU A 248 -9.29 14.65 -18.18
N ASN A 249 -8.79 15.72 -18.80
CA ASN A 249 -7.52 16.35 -18.41
C ASN A 249 -7.58 16.91 -16.98
N ASN A 250 -8.74 17.43 -16.55
CA ASN A 250 -8.89 17.96 -15.20
C ASN A 250 -8.86 16.84 -14.15
N TYR A 251 -9.41 15.67 -14.47
CA TYR A 251 -9.32 14.48 -13.62
C TYR A 251 -7.88 13.99 -13.51
N LEU A 252 -7.16 13.90 -14.64
CA LEU A 252 -5.76 13.45 -14.65
C LEU A 252 -4.85 14.40 -13.85
N LYS A 253 -5.02 15.71 -13.99
CA LYS A 253 -4.29 16.70 -13.20
C LYS A 253 -4.57 16.59 -11.71
N LEU A 254 -5.84 16.38 -11.33
CA LEU A 254 -6.22 16.24 -9.92
C LEU A 254 -5.71 14.92 -9.34
N ALA A 255 -5.81 13.83 -10.08
CA ALA A 255 -5.24 12.55 -9.69
C ALA A 255 -3.72 12.67 -9.52
N GLU A 256 -3.02 13.33 -10.43
CA GLU A 256 -1.58 13.55 -10.33
C GLU A 256 -1.22 14.46 -9.14
N HIS A 257 -2.02 15.48 -8.86
CA HIS A 257 -1.87 16.28 -7.66
C HIS A 257 -1.95 15.42 -6.39
N TYR A 258 -2.93 14.50 -6.31
CA TYR A 258 -3.02 13.57 -5.18
C TYR A 258 -1.88 12.54 -5.16
N ARG A 259 -1.42 12.04 -6.32
CA ARG A 259 -0.27 11.11 -6.42
C ARG A 259 1.02 11.76 -5.93
N THR A 260 1.30 12.98 -6.35
CA THR A 260 2.47 13.76 -5.91
C THR A 260 2.38 14.10 -4.42
N ALA A 261 1.18 14.36 -3.90
CA ALA A 261 0.91 14.49 -2.47
C ALA A 261 0.92 13.14 -1.70
N ARG A 262 1.11 12.01 -2.38
CA ARG A 262 1.04 10.63 -1.85
C ARG A 262 -0.31 10.24 -1.23
N ASP A 263 -1.37 10.98 -1.53
CA ASP A 263 -2.75 10.61 -1.20
C ASP A 263 -3.30 9.66 -2.28
N LEU A 264 -2.76 8.44 -2.31
CA LEU A 264 -3.10 7.45 -3.33
C LEU A 264 -4.59 7.07 -3.31
N ARG A 265 -5.25 7.20 -2.16
CA ARG A 265 -6.67 6.87 -2.01
C ARG A 265 -7.54 7.91 -2.72
N LYS A 266 -7.28 9.21 -2.53
CA LYS A 266 -7.96 10.25 -3.31
C LYS A 266 -7.62 10.16 -4.80
N ALA A 267 -6.38 9.84 -5.14
CA ALA A 267 -5.99 9.61 -6.53
C ALA A 267 -6.81 8.47 -7.16
N GLN A 268 -6.97 7.35 -6.45
CA GLN A 268 -7.80 6.22 -6.88
C GLN A 268 -9.26 6.66 -7.10
N ASP A 269 -9.84 7.42 -6.18
CA ASP A 269 -11.24 7.87 -6.29
C ASP A 269 -11.47 8.75 -7.52
N ILE A 270 -10.54 9.68 -7.80
CA ILE A 270 -10.63 10.56 -8.98
C ILE A 270 -10.41 9.77 -10.28
N LEU A 271 -9.43 8.88 -10.32
CA LEU A 271 -9.18 8.04 -11.50
C LEU A 271 -10.33 7.09 -11.77
N THR A 272 -10.98 6.55 -10.73
CA THR A 272 -12.17 5.70 -10.89
C THR A 272 -13.28 6.47 -11.60
N LYS A 273 -13.55 7.71 -11.18
CA LYS A 273 -14.51 8.59 -11.87
C LYS A 273 -14.07 8.89 -13.31
N ALA A 274 -12.78 9.12 -13.54
CA ALA A 274 -12.25 9.38 -14.87
C ALA A 274 -12.45 8.19 -15.82
N VAL A 275 -12.26 6.96 -15.33
CA VAL A 275 -12.54 5.72 -16.07
C VAL A 275 -14.04 5.61 -16.38
N GLU A 276 -14.91 5.91 -15.43
CA GLU A 276 -16.38 5.89 -15.64
C GLU A 276 -16.82 6.90 -16.71
N VAL A 277 -16.37 8.15 -16.62
CA VAL A 277 -16.72 9.23 -17.56
C VAL A 277 -16.18 8.97 -18.95
N SER A 278 -14.98 8.40 -19.05
CA SER A 278 -14.32 8.11 -20.34
C SER A 278 -14.84 6.86 -21.04
N ASN A 279 -15.93 6.24 -20.55
CA ASN A 279 -16.44 4.95 -21.01
C ASN A 279 -15.36 3.86 -21.00
N ASN A 280 -14.66 3.75 -19.88
CA ASN A 280 -13.62 2.76 -19.63
C ASN A 280 -12.40 2.91 -20.55
N ASN A 281 -11.94 4.16 -20.76
CA ASN A 281 -10.72 4.42 -21.51
C ASN A 281 -9.53 3.67 -20.90
N GLU A 282 -8.82 2.95 -21.77
CA GLU A 282 -7.81 1.99 -21.37
C GLU A 282 -6.56 2.64 -20.77
N ASP A 283 -6.15 3.81 -21.26
CA ASP A 283 -4.98 4.53 -20.77
C ASP A 283 -5.22 5.03 -19.34
N ILE A 284 -6.42 5.55 -19.07
CA ILE A 284 -6.80 6.01 -17.73
C ILE A 284 -6.96 4.82 -16.78
N ALA A 285 -7.51 3.71 -17.27
CA ALA A 285 -7.60 2.47 -16.50
C ALA A 285 -6.22 1.94 -16.10
N GLU A 286 -5.21 2.07 -16.96
CA GLU A 286 -3.82 1.70 -16.61
C GLU A 286 -3.24 2.57 -15.50
N ILE A 287 -3.48 3.88 -15.53
CA ILE A 287 -3.06 4.79 -14.44
C ILE A 287 -3.74 4.41 -13.12
N LEU A 288 -5.04 4.06 -13.16
CA LEU A 288 -5.77 3.57 -12.00
C LEU A 288 -5.16 2.26 -11.45
N GLU A 289 -4.84 1.31 -12.32
CA GLU A 289 -4.17 0.06 -11.97
C GLU A 289 -2.81 0.29 -11.30
N ASP A 290 -2.02 1.24 -11.81
CA ASP A 290 -0.72 1.59 -11.23
C ASP A 290 -0.87 2.19 -9.82
N VAL A 291 -1.87 3.05 -9.61
CA VAL A 291 -2.19 3.60 -8.28
C VAL A 291 -2.62 2.50 -7.32
N GLN A 292 -3.47 1.56 -7.77
CA GLN A 292 -3.89 0.42 -6.95
C GLN A 292 -2.72 -0.48 -6.57
N LEU A 293 -1.81 -0.77 -7.50
CA LEU A 293 -0.58 -1.53 -7.21
C LEU A 293 0.33 -0.79 -6.23
N ALA A 294 0.46 0.53 -6.37
CA ALA A 294 1.23 1.34 -5.42
C ALA A 294 0.63 1.28 -4.00
N MET A 295 -0.71 1.33 -3.88
CA MET A 295 -1.39 1.17 -2.59
C MET A 295 -1.14 -0.21 -1.98
N LEU A 296 -1.28 -1.30 -2.75
CA LEU A 296 -1.00 -2.65 -2.28
C LEU A 296 0.46 -2.83 -1.83
N ARG A 297 1.41 -2.22 -2.54
CA ARG A 297 2.83 -2.22 -2.14
C ARG A 297 3.05 -1.48 -0.83
N ASN A 298 2.38 -0.34 -0.61
CA ASN A 298 2.45 0.39 0.65
C ASN A 298 1.85 -0.43 1.80
N ASP A 299 0.70 -1.05 1.59
CA ASP A 299 0.05 -1.90 2.59
C ASP A 299 0.92 -3.12 2.93
N LEU A 300 1.54 -3.75 1.93
CA LEU A 300 2.50 -4.83 2.12
C LEU A 300 3.72 -4.36 2.93
N ALA A 301 4.32 -3.22 2.59
CA ALA A 301 5.47 -2.68 3.30
C ALA A 301 5.16 -2.41 4.79
N VAL A 302 3.97 -1.89 5.08
CA VAL A 302 3.48 -1.69 6.45
C VAL A 302 3.28 -3.04 7.15
N ALA A 303 2.67 -4.02 6.48
CA ALA A 303 2.44 -5.35 7.04
C ALA A 303 3.76 -6.10 7.33
N GLU A 304 4.72 -6.07 6.41
CA GLU A 304 6.05 -6.68 6.58
C GLU A 304 6.82 -6.02 7.73
N ASP A 305 6.75 -4.68 7.87
CA ASP A 305 7.38 -4.00 8.99
C ASP A 305 6.76 -4.39 10.33
N ARG A 306 5.43 -4.51 10.40
CA ARG A 306 4.72 -4.99 11.59
C ARG A 306 5.08 -6.45 11.91
N ALA A 307 5.16 -7.31 10.90
CA ALA A 307 5.55 -8.71 11.05
C ALA A 307 6.98 -8.83 11.58
N ARG A 308 7.92 -8.06 11.03
CA ARG A 308 9.32 -8.00 11.49
C ARG A 308 9.43 -7.53 12.95
N LYS A 309 8.63 -6.55 13.37
CA LYS A 309 8.59 -6.07 14.76
C LYS A 309 7.88 -7.02 15.72
N ASN A 310 7.04 -7.93 15.22
CA ASN A 310 6.21 -8.84 16.01
C ASN A 310 6.29 -10.29 15.49
N PRO A 311 7.48 -10.92 15.45
CA PRO A 311 7.66 -12.22 14.79
C PRO A 311 6.90 -13.36 15.48
N SER A 312 6.55 -13.21 16.76
CA SER A 312 5.77 -14.20 17.51
C SER A 312 4.25 -14.09 17.28
N LYS A 313 3.76 -13.04 16.61
CA LYS A 313 2.33 -12.87 16.32
C LYS A 313 2.00 -13.47 14.96
N GLU A 314 1.68 -14.77 14.94
CA GLU A 314 1.36 -15.54 13.73
C GLU A 314 0.37 -14.83 12.79
N ARG A 315 -0.69 -14.22 13.34
CA ARG A 315 -1.68 -13.48 12.53
C ARG A 315 -1.08 -12.32 11.74
N ILE A 316 -0.10 -11.61 12.28
CA ILE A 316 0.55 -10.46 11.61
C ILE A 316 1.48 -10.96 10.51
N VAL A 317 2.23 -12.03 10.78
CA VAL A 317 3.11 -12.68 9.80
C VAL A 317 2.29 -13.22 8.63
N GLU A 318 1.18 -13.91 8.91
CA GLU A 318 0.31 -14.44 7.86
C GLU A 318 -0.34 -13.32 7.05
N LYS A 319 -0.74 -12.20 7.68
CA LYS A 319 -1.27 -11.04 6.95
C LYS A 319 -0.25 -10.47 5.96
N ALA A 320 1.02 -10.30 6.36
CA ALA A 320 2.06 -9.84 5.45
C ALA A 320 2.27 -10.82 4.28
N LYS A 321 2.26 -12.13 4.55
CA LYS A 321 2.36 -13.17 3.52
C LYS A 321 1.19 -13.14 2.54
N THR A 322 -0.05 -13.07 3.03
CA THR A 322 -1.26 -12.99 2.18
C THR A 322 -1.27 -11.75 1.30
N LEU A 323 -0.91 -10.57 1.83
CA LEU A 323 -0.78 -9.35 1.04
C LEU A 323 0.29 -9.47 -0.04
N LYS A 324 1.39 -10.19 0.24
CA LYS A 324 2.44 -10.46 -0.74
C LYS A 324 1.93 -11.34 -1.88
N GLU A 325 1.21 -12.40 -1.56
CA GLU A 325 0.59 -13.28 -2.55
C GLU A 325 -0.46 -12.54 -3.39
N GLU A 326 -1.28 -11.69 -2.76
CA GLU A 326 -2.27 -10.84 -3.42
C GLU A 326 -1.62 -9.83 -4.38
N LEU A 327 -0.58 -9.13 -3.93
CA LEU A 327 0.17 -8.19 -4.78
C LEU A 327 0.73 -8.90 -6.02
N ILE A 328 1.36 -10.06 -5.84
CA ILE A 328 1.93 -10.84 -6.94
C ILE A 328 0.85 -11.30 -7.92
N ALA A 329 -0.29 -11.79 -7.42
CA ALA A 329 -1.41 -12.21 -8.26
C ALA A 329 -1.99 -11.03 -9.04
N ARG A 330 -2.15 -9.87 -8.39
CA ARG A 330 -2.70 -8.66 -9.00
C ARG A 330 -1.76 -8.07 -10.05
N GLU A 331 -0.45 -8.04 -9.77
CA GLU A 331 0.57 -7.62 -10.74
C GLU A 331 0.50 -8.50 -12.00
N LYS A 332 0.47 -9.84 -11.84
CA LYS A 332 0.38 -10.77 -12.98
C LYS A 332 -0.86 -10.54 -13.84
N ASP A 333 -2.04 -10.45 -13.22
CA ASP A 333 -3.31 -10.21 -13.92
C ASP A 333 -3.28 -8.90 -14.72
N ILE A 334 -2.81 -7.80 -14.11
CA ILE A 334 -2.73 -6.49 -14.78
C ILE A 334 -1.82 -6.56 -16.00
N PHE A 335 -0.61 -7.10 -15.85
CA PHE A 335 0.33 -7.15 -16.96
C PHE A 335 -0.08 -8.14 -18.06
N GLU A 336 -0.73 -9.26 -17.72
CA GLU A 336 -1.33 -10.17 -18.71
C GLU A 336 -2.38 -9.44 -19.57
N ARG A 337 -3.26 -8.65 -18.94
CA ARG A 337 -4.25 -7.83 -19.65
C ARG A 337 -3.59 -6.74 -20.50
N ARG A 338 -2.51 -6.12 -20.04
CA ARG A 338 -1.76 -5.11 -20.80
C ARG A 338 -1.11 -5.65 -22.07
N ILE A 339 -0.50 -6.82 -22.03
CA ILE A 339 0.11 -7.42 -23.24
C ILE A 339 -0.95 -7.75 -24.31
N VAL A 340 -2.14 -8.18 -23.88
CA VAL A 340 -3.25 -8.44 -24.81
C VAL A 340 -3.70 -7.14 -25.49
N ARG A 341 -3.71 -6.02 -24.77
CA ARG A 341 -4.06 -4.69 -25.30
C ARG A 341 -2.96 -4.11 -26.18
N HIS A 342 -1.69 -4.33 -25.82
CA HIS A 342 -0.51 -3.80 -26.51
C HIS A 342 0.35 -4.93 -27.12
N PRO A 343 -0.15 -5.69 -28.11
CA PRO A 343 0.52 -6.89 -28.62
C PRO A 343 1.84 -6.59 -29.37
N ASN A 344 2.12 -5.33 -29.68
CA ASN A 344 3.34 -4.90 -30.39
C ASN A 344 4.31 -4.11 -29.49
N ASP A 345 4.00 -3.93 -28.20
CA ASP A 345 4.90 -3.25 -27.26
C ASP A 345 5.94 -4.25 -26.71
N MET A 346 7.06 -4.35 -27.43
CA MET A 346 8.17 -5.25 -27.07
C MET A 346 8.86 -4.87 -25.74
N PRO A 347 9.09 -3.58 -25.42
CA PRO A 347 9.51 -3.18 -24.08
C PRO A 347 8.56 -3.66 -22.96
N MET A 348 7.25 -3.55 -23.15
CA MET A 348 6.29 -4.07 -22.17
C MET A 348 6.37 -5.59 -22.03
N MET A 349 6.52 -6.34 -23.13
CA MET A 349 6.73 -7.80 -23.08
C MET A 349 7.99 -8.17 -22.30
N TYR A 350 9.09 -7.43 -22.50
CA TYR A 350 10.32 -7.60 -21.73
C TYR A 350 10.08 -7.38 -20.24
N GLN A 351 9.42 -6.27 -19.87
CA GLN A 351 9.12 -5.98 -18.46
C GLN A 351 8.29 -7.09 -17.80
N GLN A 352 7.27 -7.60 -18.48
CA GLN A 352 6.48 -8.71 -17.94
C GLN A 352 7.28 -10.00 -17.84
N ALA A 353 8.15 -10.28 -18.80
CA ALA A 353 9.00 -11.45 -18.71
C ALA A 353 9.98 -11.37 -17.52
N GLU A 354 10.52 -10.18 -17.23
CA GLU A 354 11.31 -9.94 -16.03
C GLU A 354 10.52 -10.23 -14.74
N ARG A 355 9.21 -9.92 -14.72
CA ARG A 355 8.32 -10.27 -13.60
C ARG A 355 8.15 -11.78 -13.48
N TYR A 356 7.83 -12.49 -14.56
CA TYR A 356 7.75 -13.95 -14.52
C TYR A 356 9.07 -14.60 -14.12
N LYS A 357 10.22 -14.05 -14.56
CA LYS A 357 11.55 -14.47 -14.13
C LYS A 357 11.72 -14.30 -12.61
N HIS A 358 11.31 -13.16 -12.05
CA HIS A 358 11.34 -12.93 -10.61
C HIS A 358 10.50 -13.95 -9.82
N TYR A 359 9.32 -14.32 -10.35
CA TYR A 359 8.46 -15.35 -9.76
C TYR A 359 8.86 -16.78 -10.11
N LYS A 360 9.98 -16.99 -10.81
CA LYS A 360 10.48 -18.31 -11.25
C LYS A 360 9.54 -19.04 -12.22
N GLU A 361 8.68 -18.32 -12.94
CA GLU A 361 7.80 -18.85 -13.98
C GLU A 361 8.49 -18.81 -15.35
N TRP A 362 9.57 -19.58 -15.48
CA TRP A 362 10.44 -19.57 -16.67
C TRP A 362 9.69 -19.87 -17.97
N SER A 363 8.77 -20.84 -17.93
CA SER A 363 7.97 -21.28 -19.08
C SER A 363 7.09 -20.16 -19.67
N LYS A 364 6.62 -19.21 -18.84
CA LYS A 364 5.88 -18.03 -19.30
C LYS A 364 6.80 -16.89 -19.74
N ALA A 365 7.96 -16.74 -19.10
CA ALA A 365 8.94 -15.70 -19.45
C ALA A 365 9.55 -15.92 -20.85
N ILE A 366 9.94 -17.15 -21.17
CA ILE A 366 10.63 -17.52 -22.42
C ILE A 366 9.92 -17.01 -23.69
N PRO A 367 8.62 -17.30 -23.95
CA PRO A 367 7.97 -16.84 -25.18
C PRO A 367 7.85 -15.32 -25.29
N LEU A 368 7.72 -14.62 -24.16
CA LEU A 368 7.70 -13.15 -24.13
C LEU A 368 9.08 -12.58 -24.46
N LEU A 369 10.15 -13.14 -23.89
CA LEU A 369 11.52 -12.72 -24.18
C LEU A 369 11.92 -12.99 -25.63
N GLN A 370 11.46 -14.10 -26.22
CA GLN A 370 11.67 -14.39 -27.64
C GLN A 370 11.06 -13.32 -28.54
N LYS A 371 9.84 -12.86 -28.24
CA LYS A 371 9.20 -11.76 -28.95
C LYS A 371 9.93 -10.44 -28.70
N ALA A 372 10.23 -10.13 -27.44
CA ALA A 372 10.91 -8.89 -27.06
C ALA A 372 12.30 -8.76 -27.72
N ALA A 373 13.02 -9.87 -27.92
CA ALA A 373 14.31 -9.90 -28.59
C ALA A 373 14.29 -9.49 -30.07
N SER A 374 13.10 -9.26 -30.66
CA SER A 374 12.96 -8.70 -32.01
C SER A 374 13.14 -7.18 -32.05
N ASP A 375 13.00 -6.46 -30.93
CA ASP A 375 13.14 -5.01 -30.84
C ASP A 375 14.53 -4.60 -30.35
N ASN A 376 15.25 -3.83 -31.15
CA ASN A 376 16.62 -3.39 -30.85
C ASN A 376 16.76 -2.63 -29.51
N ARG A 377 15.70 -1.95 -29.04
CA ARG A 377 15.72 -1.18 -27.78
C ARG A 377 15.95 -2.08 -26.56
N VAL A 378 15.39 -3.29 -26.59
CA VAL A 378 15.46 -4.27 -25.48
C VAL A 378 16.12 -5.58 -25.88
N LYS A 379 16.60 -5.71 -27.13
CA LYS A 379 17.13 -6.95 -27.71
C LYS A 379 18.20 -7.61 -26.85
N THR A 380 19.23 -6.85 -26.46
CA THR A 380 20.36 -7.40 -25.70
C THR A 380 19.94 -7.85 -24.30
N ASP A 381 19.15 -7.02 -23.60
CA ASP A 381 18.64 -7.36 -22.26
C ASP A 381 17.69 -8.57 -22.31
N ALA A 382 16.81 -8.61 -23.30
CA ALA A 382 15.90 -9.74 -23.54
C ALA A 382 16.67 -11.04 -23.81
N LEU A 383 17.76 -10.99 -24.58
CA LEU A 383 18.59 -12.16 -24.86
C LEU A 383 19.35 -12.66 -23.63
N VAL A 384 19.88 -11.75 -22.79
CA VAL A 384 20.51 -12.14 -21.51
C VAL A 384 19.50 -12.81 -20.59
N SER A 385 18.32 -12.21 -20.43
CA SER A 385 17.25 -12.80 -19.62
C SER A 385 16.72 -14.11 -20.19
N LEU A 386 16.64 -14.23 -21.51
CA LEU A 386 16.22 -15.47 -22.18
C LEU A 386 17.24 -16.58 -21.97
N GLY A 387 18.53 -16.25 -22.07
CA GLY A 387 19.64 -17.14 -21.78
C GLY A 387 19.59 -17.70 -20.36
N TYR A 388 19.38 -16.82 -19.39
CA TYR A 388 19.16 -17.20 -18.00
C TYR A 388 17.92 -18.08 -17.82
N CYS A 389 16.78 -17.73 -18.43
CA CYS A 389 15.55 -18.50 -18.30
C CYS A 389 15.72 -19.91 -18.88
N PHE A 390 16.39 -20.07 -20.03
CA PHE A 390 16.70 -21.39 -20.58
C PHE A 390 17.62 -22.21 -19.69
N LEU A 391 18.65 -21.60 -19.09
CA LEU A 391 19.51 -22.27 -18.11
C LEU A 391 18.69 -22.79 -16.91
N ARG A 392 17.80 -21.96 -16.36
CA ARG A 392 16.92 -22.34 -15.24
C ARG A 392 15.87 -23.39 -15.61
N ASP A 393 15.47 -23.44 -16.88
CA ASP A 393 14.58 -24.45 -17.46
C ASP A 393 15.31 -25.75 -17.86
N GLY A 394 16.62 -25.86 -17.58
CA GLY A 394 17.43 -27.04 -17.88
C GLY A 394 17.90 -27.16 -19.33
N LYS A 395 17.66 -26.14 -20.16
CA LYS A 395 18.03 -26.08 -21.58
C LYS A 395 19.33 -25.29 -21.79
N ALA A 396 20.40 -25.74 -21.14
CA ALA A 396 21.68 -25.01 -21.06
C ALA A 396 22.25 -24.62 -22.44
N ASP A 397 22.19 -25.50 -23.44
CA ASP A 397 22.68 -25.19 -24.80
C ASP A 397 21.89 -24.09 -25.50
N LEU A 398 20.57 -24.04 -25.33
CA LEU A 398 19.76 -22.93 -25.85
C LEU A 398 20.11 -21.64 -25.12
N GLY A 399 20.29 -21.71 -23.80
CA GLY A 399 20.71 -20.59 -22.98
C GLY A 399 22.04 -19.99 -23.45
N ARG A 400 23.04 -20.85 -23.66
CA ARG A 400 24.36 -20.50 -24.18
C ARG A 400 24.27 -19.72 -25.48
N ARG A 401 23.55 -20.26 -26.48
CA ARG A 401 23.39 -19.60 -27.79
C ARG A 401 22.74 -18.22 -27.68
N GLN A 402 21.78 -18.02 -26.78
CA GLN A 402 21.17 -16.69 -26.60
C GLN A 402 22.13 -15.71 -25.94
N LEU A 403 22.94 -16.16 -24.96
CA LEU A 403 23.93 -15.31 -24.29
C LEU A 403 25.07 -14.92 -25.25
N GLU A 404 25.56 -15.86 -26.06
CA GLU A 404 26.54 -15.59 -27.12
C GLU A 404 25.99 -14.53 -28.10
N ARG A 405 24.74 -14.70 -28.55
CA ARG A 405 24.07 -13.72 -29.41
C ARG A 405 23.82 -12.38 -28.73
N ALA A 406 23.69 -12.34 -27.40
CA ALA A 406 23.59 -11.09 -26.65
C ALA A 406 24.92 -10.34 -26.67
N LEU A 407 26.03 -11.06 -26.51
CA LEU A 407 27.39 -10.49 -26.49
C LEU A 407 27.80 -9.87 -27.83
N GLU A 408 27.28 -10.35 -28.97
CA GLU A 408 27.49 -9.71 -30.28
C GLU A 408 27.08 -8.23 -30.32
N GLY A 409 26.13 -7.82 -29.46
CA GLY A 409 25.61 -6.44 -29.40
C GLY A 409 25.80 -5.77 -28.04
N LEU A 410 26.47 -6.40 -27.09
CA LEU A 410 26.75 -5.81 -25.77
C LEU A 410 28.15 -5.21 -25.76
N SER A 411 28.25 -4.00 -25.20
CA SER A 411 29.52 -3.38 -24.84
C SER A 411 29.59 -3.22 -23.33
N GLU A 412 30.75 -3.51 -22.76
CA GLU A 412 31.08 -3.21 -21.36
C GLU A 412 30.76 -1.74 -21.01
N LYS A 413 31.05 -0.80 -21.92
CA LYS A 413 30.89 0.64 -21.67
C LYS A 413 29.42 1.07 -21.65
N ASP A 414 28.61 0.49 -22.54
CA ASP A 414 27.22 0.92 -22.73
C ASP A 414 26.26 0.24 -21.75
N LYS A 415 26.47 -1.07 -21.50
CA LYS A 415 25.62 -1.89 -20.64
C LYS A 415 26.44 -2.82 -19.74
N PRO A 416 27.19 -2.28 -18.77
CA PRO A 416 28.11 -3.05 -17.93
C PRO A 416 27.41 -4.17 -17.14
N ASP A 417 26.18 -3.93 -16.66
CA ASP A 417 25.42 -4.94 -15.91
C ASP A 417 24.97 -6.13 -16.76
N ALA A 418 24.45 -5.86 -17.96
CA ALA A 418 24.02 -6.91 -18.88
C ALA A 418 25.23 -7.70 -19.42
N PHE A 419 26.34 -7.00 -19.68
CA PHE A 419 27.61 -7.61 -20.06
C PHE A 419 28.11 -8.60 -18.99
N ARG A 420 28.26 -8.15 -17.74
CA ARG A 420 28.69 -9.02 -16.64
C ARG A 420 27.73 -10.18 -16.41
N GLN A 421 26.42 -9.95 -16.49
CA GLN A 421 25.42 -11.03 -16.38
C GLN A 421 25.57 -12.07 -17.49
N ALA A 422 25.78 -11.64 -18.73
CA ALA A 422 25.93 -12.54 -19.87
C ALA A 422 27.16 -13.46 -19.70
N HIS A 423 28.31 -12.86 -19.40
CA HIS A 423 29.55 -13.61 -19.13
C HIS A 423 29.40 -14.52 -17.90
N TYR A 424 28.73 -14.06 -16.83
CA TYR A 424 28.51 -14.88 -15.64
C TYR A 424 27.72 -16.14 -15.96
N TRP A 425 26.62 -16.03 -16.70
CA TRP A 425 25.80 -17.17 -17.06
C TRP A 425 26.48 -18.11 -18.07
N LEU A 426 27.29 -17.57 -19.00
CA LEU A 426 28.12 -18.39 -19.88
C LEU A 426 29.18 -19.17 -19.11
N GLY A 427 29.90 -18.52 -18.20
CA GLY A 427 30.85 -19.17 -17.30
C GLY A 427 30.20 -20.32 -16.53
N ARG A 428 29.02 -20.09 -15.96
CA ARG A 428 28.24 -21.13 -15.26
C ARG A 428 27.81 -22.29 -16.16
N ILE A 429 27.45 -22.03 -17.41
CA ILE A 429 27.09 -23.08 -18.38
C ILE A 429 28.30 -23.93 -18.74
N TYR A 430 29.44 -23.30 -19.03
CA TYR A 430 30.67 -24.00 -19.38
C TYR A 430 31.26 -24.77 -18.18
N GLU A 431 31.18 -24.21 -16.98
CA GLU A 431 31.53 -24.89 -15.72
C GLU A 431 30.69 -26.17 -15.54
N GLN A 432 29.36 -26.09 -15.73
CA GLN A 432 28.48 -27.26 -15.66
C GLN A 432 28.79 -28.30 -16.76
N ALA A 433 29.25 -27.85 -17.93
CA ALA A 433 29.66 -28.70 -19.03
C ALA A 433 31.09 -29.24 -18.90
N ARG A 434 31.81 -28.96 -17.80
CA ARG A 434 33.22 -29.32 -17.57
C ARG A 434 34.16 -28.82 -18.65
N LYS A 435 33.87 -27.63 -19.18
CA LYS A 435 34.63 -26.92 -20.19
C LYS A 435 35.41 -25.79 -19.52
N THR A 436 36.50 -26.16 -18.83
CA THR A 436 37.25 -25.31 -17.90
C THR A 436 37.77 -24.04 -18.59
N GLU A 437 38.50 -24.17 -19.70
CA GLU A 437 39.08 -23.02 -20.42
C GLU A 437 38.02 -21.97 -20.82
N GLN A 438 36.88 -22.40 -21.34
CA GLN A 438 35.81 -21.48 -21.72
C GLN A 438 35.15 -20.84 -20.49
N ALA A 439 34.99 -21.59 -19.40
CA ALA A 439 34.45 -21.05 -18.16
C ALA A 439 35.38 -19.96 -17.58
N GLU A 440 36.69 -20.24 -17.54
CA GLU A 440 37.70 -19.28 -17.09
C GLU A 440 37.70 -18.03 -17.95
N HIS A 441 37.68 -18.15 -19.28
CA HIS A 441 37.63 -17.00 -20.18
C HIS A 441 36.49 -16.05 -19.80
N HIS A 442 35.26 -16.57 -19.66
CA HIS A 442 34.13 -15.72 -19.30
C HIS A 442 34.23 -15.12 -17.89
N TYR A 443 34.85 -15.80 -16.93
CA TYR A 443 35.08 -15.23 -15.61
C TYR A 443 36.14 -14.12 -15.60
N HIS A 444 37.23 -14.26 -16.37
CA HIS A 444 38.23 -13.21 -16.54
C HIS A 444 37.63 -11.94 -17.16
N GLU A 445 36.78 -12.08 -18.18
CA GLU A 445 36.07 -10.95 -18.79
C GLU A 445 35.24 -10.16 -17.77
N ILE A 446 34.65 -10.83 -16.77
CA ILE A 446 33.92 -10.14 -15.70
C ILE A 446 34.87 -9.40 -14.76
N LEU A 447 35.96 -10.05 -14.33
CA LEU A 447 36.93 -9.48 -13.39
C LEU A 447 37.67 -8.26 -13.99
N GLY A 448 37.81 -8.20 -15.32
CA GLY A 448 38.30 -7.03 -16.02
C GLY A 448 37.44 -5.78 -15.83
N VAL A 449 36.13 -5.95 -15.60
CA VAL A 449 35.15 -4.87 -15.40
C VAL A 449 34.86 -4.61 -13.92
N ASP A 450 34.66 -5.69 -13.15
CA ASP A 450 34.29 -5.65 -11.74
C ASP A 450 34.90 -6.84 -11.00
N TYR A 451 35.99 -6.57 -10.29
CA TYR A 451 36.73 -7.55 -9.51
C TYR A 451 35.89 -8.20 -8.39
N ASN A 452 34.88 -7.50 -7.87
CA ASN A 452 34.06 -7.95 -6.74
C ASN A 452 32.71 -8.53 -7.19
N TYR A 453 32.57 -8.88 -8.47
CA TYR A 453 31.29 -9.35 -9.00
C TYR A 453 30.93 -10.75 -8.47
N ARG A 454 29.97 -10.79 -7.54
CA ARG A 454 29.37 -12.04 -6.99
C ARG A 454 30.44 -13.01 -6.45
N ASP A 455 30.39 -14.27 -6.89
CA ASP A 455 31.25 -15.38 -6.50
C ASP A 455 32.27 -15.74 -7.60
N VAL A 456 32.53 -14.83 -8.56
CA VAL A 456 33.38 -15.12 -9.74
C VAL A 456 34.81 -15.47 -9.35
N LEU A 457 35.44 -14.71 -8.45
CA LEU A 457 36.81 -14.97 -8.00
C LEU A 457 36.96 -16.37 -7.39
N GLN A 458 36.08 -16.71 -6.46
CA GLN A 458 36.06 -18.03 -5.81
C GLN A 458 35.86 -19.16 -6.82
N ARG A 459 35.00 -18.97 -7.82
CA ARG A 459 34.77 -19.95 -8.89
C ARG A 459 35.99 -20.15 -9.76
N LEU A 460 36.67 -19.06 -10.11
CA LEU A 460 37.89 -19.10 -10.92
C LEU A 460 39.02 -19.84 -10.18
N GLU A 461 39.24 -19.51 -8.91
CA GLU A 461 40.23 -20.21 -8.06
C GLU A 461 39.92 -21.71 -7.92
N SER A 462 38.63 -22.07 -7.82
CA SER A 462 38.21 -23.47 -7.72
C SER A 462 38.45 -24.26 -9.02
N LEU A 463 38.31 -23.62 -10.18
CA LEU A 463 38.59 -24.24 -11.48
C LEU A 463 40.08 -24.50 -11.66
N GLN A 464 40.92 -23.53 -11.31
CA GLN A 464 42.38 -23.62 -11.40
C GLN A 464 42.98 -24.57 -10.36
N GLY A 465 42.40 -24.62 -9.16
CA GLY A 465 42.84 -25.52 -8.09
C GLY A 465 42.49 -27.00 -8.32
N GLY A 466 41.53 -27.30 -9.19
CA GLY A 466 41.15 -28.68 -9.55
C GLY A 466 42.15 -29.38 -10.46
N GLU A 467 42.85 -28.64 -11.33
CA GLU A 467 43.84 -29.18 -12.27
C GLU A 467 45.17 -29.54 -11.60
N ALA A 468 45.48 -28.97 -10.43
CA ALA A 468 46.73 -29.21 -9.71
C ALA A 468 46.84 -30.60 -9.03
N SER A 469 45.81 -31.46 -9.14
CA SER A 469 45.77 -32.77 -8.46
C SER A 469 45.90 -33.99 -9.38
N ASP A 470 45.92 -33.82 -10.71
CA ASP A 470 45.95 -34.93 -11.69
C ASP A 470 47.28 -35.11 -12.44
N THR A 471 48.35 -34.41 -12.04
CA THR A 471 49.69 -34.57 -12.65
C THR A 471 50.78 -34.85 -11.62
N GLN A 472 50.65 -35.97 -10.89
CA GLN A 472 51.79 -36.63 -10.23
C GLN A 472 51.56 -38.14 -10.23
N ASP A 473 51.93 -38.80 -11.32
CA ASP A 473 52.47 -40.17 -11.34
C ASP A 473 52.92 -40.49 -12.77
N GLU A 474 54.17 -40.15 -13.09
CA GLU A 474 55.06 -40.92 -13.99
C GLU A 474 56.50 -40.85 -13.47
#